data_AF-A0AA38XU00-F1
#
_entry.id   AF-A0AA38XU00-F1
#
_cell.length_a   1.000
_cell.length_b   1.000
_cell.length_c   1.000
_cell.angle_alpha   90.00
_cell.angle_beta   90.00
_cell.angle_gamma   90.00
#
_symmetry.space_group_name_H-M   'P 1'
#
loop_
_entity.id
_entity.type
_entity.pdbx_description
1 polymer ?
#
loop_
_entity_poly.entity_id
_entity_poly.type
_entity_poly.pdbx_seq_one_letter_code
_entity_poly.pdbx_strand_id
1 'polypeptide(L)'
;MTDSAPPELSLLRNLKHPSTGPSRSWQSLAHPDPSTPLLASGSADKTINIWNLRDFSLISTISGGHKRSVRAVAWKDYGRNASKNKKPVVLGTGSFDANVGIWIWNDERRWSRLGDNNSDGNDNQPSSRGVRDATMADEMDLTRNGDDEEDEEWHFSTLLTGPDSEIKSIEFAPPHYAANLLATCSRDKSVWIWEEVEPEEWETIAVLSEHTGDVKSVSWCAGASRGNGRKNKRRKLETAGDGDVEMSGHTNGAFATGGDEDDILGSRDILASGSYDDTIRLWRDVEEEGDWTCVGVIEGHRGTVWDVKWEGFINYDRLNLSGLADPDRDTAVAEFEADWQPRIVSCSDDLSVRVWRRELSEAEKAKRAERRTTSSAPTGFASSRLPSVIRPMSSMERWVEDSVLPEVHVRSVYAVDWSRRTGLVVSCGGDGAIVVYKEVVDADANGANGTGAGDVAMNGTTTTNTTNSDEAAAAEAPQPYAVHKMKWVVVAVIEAAHDEFEINHVCWAERRDKDKRAEGEEVIISTGDEGDVRIWTLPDVLVERDV
;
A
#
# COMPACT_ATOMS: atom_id res chain seq x y z
N MET A 1 23.94 8.76 -23.31
CA MET A 1 23.37 9.96 -22.66
C MET A 1 24.10 10.10 -21.33
N THR A 2 24.49 11.31 -20.97
CA THR A 2 25.57 11.60 -19.99
C THR A 2 25.45 10.81 -18.69
N ASP A 3 26.58 10.19 -18.33
CA ASP A 3 26.88 9.41 -17.13
C ASP A 3 26.94 10.33 -15.89
N SER A 4 25.92 11.18 -15.70
CA SER A 4 25.78 12.02 -14.51
C SER A 4 25.20 11.17 -13.40
N ALA A 5 25.81 11.22 -12.22
CA ALA A 5 25.27 10.61 -11.00
C ALA A 5 23.77 10.98 -10.84
N PRO A 6 22.94 10.06 -10.34
CA PRO A 6 21.54 10.34 -10.09
C PRO A 6 21.43 11.54 -9.13
N PRO A 7 20.43 12.43 -9.31
CA PRO A 7 20.24 13.59 -8.44
C PRO A 7 19.97 13.17 -6.99
N GLU A 8 20.36 14.02 -6.05
CA GLU A 8 20.19 13.76 -4.60
C GLU A 8 18.82 14.23 -4.07
N LEU A 9 18.31 13.54 -3.05
CA LEU A 9 17.15 13.98 -2.29
C LEU A 9 17.50 15.21 -1.44
N SER A 10 16.52 16.10 -1.22
CA SER A 10 16.72 17.29 -0.37
C SER A 10 15.98 17.16 0.95
N LEU A 11 16.68 17.35 2.07
CA LEU A 11 16.07 17.32 3.41
C LEU A 11 15.10 18.49 3.58
N LEU A 12 13.81 18.19 3.75
CA LEU A 12 12.78 19.19 4.02
C LEU A 12 12.72 19.49 5.52
N ARG A 13 12.64 18.45 6.34
CA ARG A 13 12.54 18.57 7.80
C ARG A 13 13.16 17.39 8.53
N ASN A 14 13.73 17.69 9.70
CA ASN A 14 14.10 16.71 10.70
C ASN A 14 13.17 16.89 11.92
N LEU A 15 12.34 15.89 12.20
CA LEU A 15 11.49 15.80 13.38
C LEU A 15 12.29 15.11 14.49
N LYS A 16 12.81 15.92 15.40
CA LYS A 16 13.66 15.46 16.50
C LYS A 16 12.86 14.70 17.53
N HIS A 17 13.33 13.51 17.91
CA HIS A 17 12.69 12.72 18.96
C HIS A 17 12.50 13.56 20.25
N PRO A 18 11.33 13.56 20.91
CA PRO A 18 11.07 14.42 22.07
C PRO A 18 11.89 14.06 23.32
N SER A 19 12.32 12.80 23.44
CA SER A 19 13.12 12.34 24.57
C SER A 19 14.60 12.74 24.42
N THR A 20 15.24 13.05 25.56
CA THR A 20 16.63 13.52 25.62
C THR A 20 17.67 12.39 25.62
N GLY A 21 17.22 11.13 25.64
CA GLY A 21 18.08 9.94 25.60
C GLY A 21 18.06 9.27 24.21
N PRO A 22 19.05 8.41 23.92
CA PRO A 22 19.06 7.67 22.66
C PRO A 22 17.86 6.71 22.63
N SER A 23 16.92 6.93 21.71
CA SER A 23 15.79 6.05 21.45
C SER A 23 15.59 5.87 19.96
N ARG A 24 15.67 4.63 19.47
CA ARG A 24 15.47 4.29 18.06
C ARG A 24 14.03 4.54 17.63
N SER A 25 13.85 5.12 16.43
CA SER A 25 12.55 5.15 15.75
C SER A 25 12.48 3.97 14.78
N TRP A 26 11.47 3.13 14.96
CA TRP A 26 11.36 1.88 14.20
C TRP A 26 10.58 2.02 12.90
N GLN A 27 9.46 2.73 12.95
CA GLN A 27 8.57 2.90 11.81
C GLN A 27 7.82 4.22 11.95
N SER A 28 7.67 4.91 10.83
CA SER A 28 6.74 6.04 10.71
C SER A 28 5.82 5.86 9.52
N LEU A 29 4.54 6.20 9.68
CA LEU A 29 3.53 6.19 8.62
C LEU A 29 2.67 7.46 8.68
N ALA A 30 2.49 8.08 7.52
CA ALA A 30 1.53 9.16 7.35
C ALA A 30 0.11 8.58 7.29
N HIS A 31 -0.85 9.35 7.81
CA HIS A 31 -2.26 8.96 7.72
C HIS A 31 -2.70 8.92 6.23
N PRO A 32 -3.39 7.87 5.78
CA PRO A 32 -3.69 7.67 4.36
C PRO A 32 -4.62 8.74 3.78
N ASP A 33 -5.56 9.26 4.57
CA ASP A 33 -6.38 10.41 4.19
C ASP A 33 -5.54 11.72 4.21
N PRO A 34 -5.39 12.43 3.06
CA PRO A 34 -4.69 13.71 2.99
C PRO A 34 -5.31 14.82 3.85
N SER A 35 -6.63 14.74 4.11
CA SER A 35 -7.35 15.71 4.93
C SER A 35 -6.94 15.67 6.41
N THR A 36 -6.37 14.55 6.85
CA THR A 36 -5.87 14.30 8.20
C THR A 36 -4.34 14.33 8.20
N PRO A 37 -3.67 15.49 8.36
CA PRO A 37 -2.22 15.64 8.20
C PRO A 37 -1.43 15.11 9.41
N LEU A 38 -1.63 13.84 9.76
CA LEU A 38 -0.96 13.20 10.89
C LEU A 38 0.13 12.24 10.39
N LEU A 39 1.23 12.19 11.15
CA LEU A 39 2.29 11.21 11.01
C LEU A 39 2.49 10.55 12.38
N ALA A 40 2.43 9.23 12.45
CA ALA A 40 2.76 8.48 13.66
C ALA A 40 4.15 7.88 13.51
N SER A 41 4.92 7.89 14.59
CA SER A 41 6.23 7.25 14.68
C SER A 41 6.33 6.40 15.94
N GLY A 42 6.60 5.10 15.80
CA GLY A 42 6.84 4.17 16.92
C GLY A 42 8.30 4.16 17.37
N SER A 43 8.52 4.14 18.69
CA SER A 43 9.84 4.32 19.30
C SER A 43 10.24 3.18 20.25
N ALA A 44 11.56 3.00 20.41
CA ALA A 44 12.15 2.03 21.33
C ALA A 44 11.91 2.35 22.80
N ASP A 45 11.67 3.62 23.12
CA ASP A 45 11.30 4.09 24.46
C ASP A 45 9.84 3.85 24.84
N LYS A 46 9.13 3.03 24.05
CA LYS A 46 7.75 2.57 24.28
C LYS A 46 6.70 3.65 24.01
N THR A 47 7.11 4.78 23.44
CA THR A 47 6.20 5.86 23.08
C THR A 47 5.83 5.83 21.60
N ILE A 48 4.70 6.44 21.27
CA ILE A 48 4.34 6.81 19.91
C ILE A 48 4.27 8.33 19.83
N ASN A 49 5.01 8.93 18.91
CA ASN A 49 4.94 10.37 18.66
C ASN A 49 4.04 10.65 17.46
N ILE A 50 3.15 11.63 17.61
CA ILE A 50 2.21 12.09 16.59
C ILE A 50 2.60 13.49 16.16
N TRP A 51 2.85 13.64 14.86
CA TRP A 51 3.33 14.87 14.25
C TRP A 51 2.30 15.45 13.28
N ASN A 52 2.27 16.77 13.15
CA ASN A 52 1.51 17.47 12.13
C ASN A 52 2.33 17.59 10.83
N LEU A 53 1.84 17.10 9.71
CA LEU A 53 2.50 17.20 8.40
C LEU A 53 2.33 18.57 7.72
N ARG A 54 1.50 19.48 8.25
CA ARG A 54 1.33 20.85 7.71
C ARG A 54 2.43 21.80 8.20
N ASP A 55 2.81 21.69 9.46
CA ASP A 55 3.76 22.60 10.11
C ASP A 55 4.93 21.89 10.81
N PHE A 56 4.95 20.56 10.79
CA PHE A 56 5.99 19.70 11.36
C PHE A 56 6.13 19.79 12.88
N SER A 57 5.09 20.25 13.57
CA SER A 57 5.04 20.27 15.03
C SER A 57 4.69 18.90 15.62
N LEU A 58 5.24 18.61 16.81
CA LEU A 58 4.79 17.50 17.63
C LEU A 58 3.42 17.85 18.21
N ILE A 59 2.40 17.03 17.92
CA ILE A 59 1.06 17.20 18.47
C ILE A 59 0.94 16.47 19.81
N SER A 60 1.36 15.20 19.83
CA SER A 60 1.12 14.31 20.97
C SER A 60 2.22 13.27 21.12
N THR A 61 2.45 12.82 22.35
CA THR A 61 3.29 11.66 22.66
C THR A 61 2.46 10.68 23.49
N ILE A 62 2.03 9.61 22.84
CA ILE A 62 1.26 8.53 23.45
C ILE A 62 2.24 7.64 24.23
N SER A 63 1.96 7.43 25.52
CA SER A 63 2.78 6.60 26.39
C SER A 63 1.90 5.80 27.36
N GLY A 64 2.47 4.80 28.04
CA GLY A 64 1.77 4.02 29.07
C GLY A 64 0.99 2.79 28.57
N GLY A 65 0.72 2.67 27.27
CA GLY A 65 0.03 1.49 26.72
C GLY A 65 0.90 0.25 26.52
N HIS A 66 2.18 0.43 26.15
CA HIS A 66 3.10 -0.67 25.88
C HIS A 66 4.19 -0.84 26.94
N LYS A 67 4.54 -2.10 27.22
CA LYS A 67 5.56 -2.46 28.24
C LYS A 67 6.97 -2.51 27.64
N ARG A 68 7.06 -2.61 26.31
CA ARG A 68 8.30 -2.66 25.53
C ARG A 68 8.21 -1.75 24.30
N SER A 69 9.29 -1.75 23.54
CA SER A 69 9.46 -0.99 22.30
C SER A 69 8.26 -1.13 21.36
N VAL A 70 7.76 -0.01 20.84
CA VAL A 70 6.74 0.01 19.79
C VAL A 70 7.44 -0.11 18.45
N ARG A 71 7.24 -1.24 17.78
CA ARG A 71 7.95 -1.59 16.53
C ARG A 71 7.20 -1.12 15.29
N ALA A 72 5.88 -1.21 15.31
CA ALA A 72 5.05 -0.95 14.14
C ALA A 72 3.85 -0.07 14.51
N VAL A 73 3.42 0.74 13.55
CA VAL A 73 2.26 1.61 13.63
C VAL A 73 1.43 1.43 12.36
N ALA A 74 0.11 1.51 12.44
CA ALA A 74 -0.74 1.49 11.25
C ALA A 74 -2.00 2.33 11.46
N TRP A 75 -2.39 3.08 10.44
CA TRP A 75 -3.61 3.88 10.46
C TRP A 75 -4.77 3.08 9.88
N LYS A 76 -5.94 3.17 10.50
CA LYS A 76 -7.18 2.69 9.88
C LYS A 76 -7.62 3.70 8.83
N ASP A 77 -7.71 3.25 7.58
CA ASP A 77 -8.31 4.04 6.51
C ASP A 77 -9.82 3.81 6.48
N TYR A 78 -10.59 4.90 6.34
CA TYR A 78 -12.04 4.82 6.15
C TYR A 78 -12.47 5.14 4.71
N GLY A 79 -11.51 5.45 3.84
CA GLY A 79 -11.73 5.87 2.46
C GLY A 79 -12.16 7.34 2.32
N ARG A 80 -11.87 7.92 1.16
CA ARG A 80 -12.15 9.35 0.86
C ARG A 80 -13.63 9.74 0.92
N ASN A 81 -14.54 8.81 0.61
CA ASN A 81 -15.99 9.08 0.59
C ASN A 81 -16.67 9.00 1.97
N ALA A 82 -15.93 8.63 3.03
CA ALA A 82 -16.45 8.61 4.39
C ALA A 82 -16.64 10.01 5.00
N SER A 83 -16.16 11.08 4.34
CA SER A 83 -16.18 12.48 4.80
C SER A 83 -17.56 13.05 5.17
N LYS A 84 -18.67 12.35 4.89
CA LYS A 84 -20.01 12.82 5.29
C LYS A 84 -20.24 12.76 6.81
N ASN A 85 -19.52 11.90 7.53
CA ASN A 85 -19.50 11.87 9.00
C ASN A 85 -18.04 12.00 9.47
N LYS A 86 -17.80 12.84 10.47
CA LYS A 86 -16.49 12.96 11.14
C LYS A 86 -16.19 11.63 11.84
N LYS A 87 -15.48 10.73 11.15
CA LYS A 87 -15.05 9.45 11.71
C LYS A 87 -13.88 9.66 12.69
N PRO A 88 -13.77 8.78 13.69
CA PRO A 88 -12.65 8.82 14.63
C PRO A 88 -11.33 8.54 13.90
N VAL A 89 -10.20 9.01 14.44
CA VAL A 89 -8.89 8.53 13.97
C VAL A 89 -8.50 7.32 14.79
N VAL A 90 -8.21 6.21 14.11
CA VAL A 90 -7.83 4.96 14.76
C VAL A 90 -6.40 4.60 14.36
N LEU A 91 -5.59 4.33 15.36
CA LEU A 91 -4.18 3.95 15.23
C LEU A 91 -3.99 2.58 15.88
N GLY A 92 -3.50 1.62 15.10
CA GLY A 92 -2.97 0.36 15.59
C GLY A 92 -1.48 0.50 15.90
N THR A 93 -1.01 -0.23 16.91
CA THR A 93 0.39 -0.22 17.35
C THR A 93 0.84 -1.62 17.72
N GLY A 94 1.98 -2.08 17.19
CA GLY A 94 2.54 -3.40 17.45
C GLY A 94 3.83 -3.30 18.28
N SER A 95 3.94 -4.08 19.34
CA SER A 95 5.03 -3.96 20.33
C SER A 95 5.84 -5.25 20.53
N PHE A 96 7.07 -5.07 21.01
CA PHE A 96 7.93 -6.16 21.49
C PHE A 96 7.45 -6.79 22.80
N ASP A 97 6.34 -6.32 23.37
CA ASP A 97 5.64 -6.97 24.49
C ASP A 97 4.63 -8.05 24.04
N ALA A 98 4.62 -8.37 22.73
CA ALA A 98 3.75 -9.36 22.08
C ALA A 98 2.27 -8.96 21.95
N ASN A 99 1.95 -7.69 22.20
CA ASN A 99 0.57 -7.20 22.07
C ASN A 99 0.44 -6.12 21.00
N VAL A 100 -0.80 -5.96 20.55
CA VAL A 100 -1.22 -4.88 19.67
C VAL A 100 -2.16 -3.95 20.42
N GLY A 101 -1.86 -2.66 20.42
CA GLY A 101 -2.71 -1.63 21.02
C GLY A 101 -3.53 -0.90 19.95
N ILE A 102 -4.83 -0.74 20.19
CA ILE A 102 -5.74 0.08 19.39
C ILE A 102 -6.03 1.38 20.13
N TRP A 103 -5.72 2.49 19.48
CA TRP A 103 -5.86 3.85 20.01
C TRP A 103 -6.85 4.63 19.17
N ILE A 104 -7.70 5.41 19.84
CA ILE A 104 -8.76 6.17 19.19
C ILE A 104 -8.65 7.63 19.61
N TRP A 105 -8.69 8.53 18.64
CA TRP A 105 -8.73 9.97 18.86
C TRP A 105 -10.08 10.55 18.42
N ASN A 106 -10.92 10.87 19.42
CA ASN A 106 -12.33 11.27 19.29
C ASN A 106 -12.60 12.75 19.63
N ASP A 107 -11.60 13.64 19.54
CA ASP A 107 -11.79 15.03 19.97
C ASP A 107 -12.44 15.89 18.87
N GLU A 108 -13.65 16.41 19.09
CA GLU A 108 -14.29 17.39 18.19
C GLU A 108 -13.46 18.68 18.04
N ARG A 109 -12.61 19.02 19.03
CA ARG A 109 -11.68 20.16 18.98
C ARG A 109 -10.49 19.90 18.03
N ARG A 110 -10.28 18.66 17.58
CA ARG A 110 -9.21 18.27 16.65
C ARG A 110 -9.22 19.10 15.36
N TRP A 111 -10.40 19.39 14.82
CA TRP A 111 -10.54 20.21 13.60
C TRP A 111 -10.04 21.66 13.80
N SER A 112 -10.10 22.17 15.03
CA SER A 112 -9.53 23.48 15.36
C SER A 112 -7.99 23.43 15.45
N ARG A 113 -7.42 22.35 16.00
CA ARG A 113 -5.95 22.15 16.10
C ARG A 113 -5.29 21.90 14.74
N LEU A 114 -6.00 21.23 13.83
CA LEU A 114 -5.52 20.99 12.47
C LEU A 114 -5.66 22.22 11.54
N GLY A 115 -6.23 23.33 12.03
CA GLY A 115 -6.20 24.64 11.37
C GLY A 115 -7.18 24.81 10.21
N ASP A 116 -8.38 24.21 10.29
CA ASP A 116 -9.41 24.36 9.26
C ASP A 116 -10.09 25.75 9.34
N ASN A 117 -9.42 26.79 8.82
CA ASN A 117 -9.96 28.15 8.67
C ASN A 117 -10.85 28.27 7.43
N ASN A 118 -11.78 27.34 7.23
CA ASN A 118 -12.86 27.51 6.26
C ASN A 118 -14.15 27.92 6.97
N SER A 119 -14.07 29.02 7.74
CA SER A 119 -15.26 29.70 8.22
C SER A 119 -15.72 30.68 7.14
N ASP A 120 -16.72 30.27 6.36
CA ASP A 120 -17.66 31.23 5.80
C ASP A 120 -18.15 32.10 6.96
N GLY A 121 -17.87 33.39 6.85
CA GLY A 121 -17.96 34.32 7.96
C GLY A 121 -19.40 34.48 8.43
N ASN A 122 -19.72 33.92 9.59
CA ASN A 122 -20.55 34.56 10.61
C ASN A 122 -20.50 33.72 11.89
N ASP A 123 -19.83 34.20 12.94
CA ASP A 123 -20.43 34.35 14.28
C ASP A 123 -19.38 34.63 15.37
N ASN A 124 -19.85 35.34 16.39
CA ASN A 124 -19.11 36.10 17.38
C ASN A 124 -18.06 35.33 18.21
N GLN A 125 -16.89 35.97 18.36
CA GLN A 125 -15.88 35.69 19.40
C GLN A 125 -16.46 35.65 20.83
N PRO A 126 -15.74 34.98 21.75
CA PRO A 126 -15.03 35.80 22.73
C PRO A 126 -13.54 35.44 22.91
N SER A 127 -12.74 36.51 22.84
CA SER A 127 -11.53 36.84 23.60
C SER A 127 -10.36 35.85 23.71
N SER A 128 -9.28 36.25 23.04
CA SER A 128 -7.86 35.94 23.26
C SER A 128 -7.45 35.65 24.71
N ARG A 129 -6.76 34.52 24.92
CA ARG A 129 -5.73 34.40 25.97
C ARG A 129 -4.38 34.13 25.31
N GLY A 130 -3.48 35.08 25.49
CA GLY A 130 -2.14 35.08 24.94
C GLY A 130 -1.25 34.02 25.55
N VAL A 131 -0.31 33.57 24.72
CA VAL A 131 0.87 32.78 25.06
C VAL A 131 1.58 33.43 26.26
N ARG A 132 1.72 32.68 27.36
CA ARG A 132 2.59 33.07 28.48
C ARG A 132 3.93 32.37 28.36
N ASP A 133 4.94 33.22 28.32
CA ASP A 133 6.37 32.97 28.36
C ASP A 133 6.77 32.16 29.61
N ALA A 134 7.67 31.21 29.43
CA ALA A 134 8.10 30.24 30.43
C ALA A 134 9.24 30.81 31.29
N THR A 135 8.92 31.72 32.20
CA THR A 135 9.81 32.02 33.34
C THR A 135 9.00 32.42 34.57
N MET A 136 9.07 31.61 35.63
CA MET A 136 9.14 32.00 37.06
C MET A 136 8.62 30.84 37.92
N ALA A 137 9.40 30.53 38.96
CA ALA A 137 9.18 29.46 39.92
C ALA A 137 8.11 29.81 40.96
N ASP A 138 7.52 28.74 41.49
CA ASP A 138 6.94 28.60 42.84
C ASP A 138 5.66 29.39 43.17
N GLU A 139 4.51 28.68 43.15
CA GLU A 139 3.56 28.63 44.27
C GLU A 139 2.60 27.44 44.06
N MET A 140 2.69 26.46 44.95
CA MET A 140 1.92 25.21 44.95
C MET A 140 0.50 25.48 45.49
N ASP A 141 -0.50 25.53 44.61
CA ASP A 141 -1.91 25.56 45.02
C ASP A 141 -2.40 24.13 45.31
N LEU A 142 -2.55 23.83 46.61
CA LEU A 142 -2.93 22.52 47.16
C LEU A 142 -4.46 22.34 47.31
N THR A 143 -5.27 22.87 46.38
CA THR A 143 -6.73 22.74 46.46
C THR A 143 -7.42 22.10 45.25
N ARG A 144 -6.68 21.57 44.27
CA ARG A 144 -7.25 20.78 43.17
C ARG A 144 -7.35 19.31 43.57
N ASN A 145 -8.49 18.93 44.16
CA ASN A 145 -8.87 17.54 44.40
C ASN A 145 -10.13 17.22 43.58
N GLY A 146 -10.02 16.20 42.71
CA GLY A 146 -11.13 15.46 42.11
C GLY A 146 -11.38 15.79 40.65
N ASP A 147 -11.06 14.83 39.77
CA ASP A 147 -11.50 14.67 38.37
C ASP A 147 -10.62 15.31 37.27
N ASP A 148 -9.32 14.98 37.25
CA ASP A 148 -8.43 15.16 36.08
C ASP A 148 -8.45 13.93 35.15
N GLU A 149 -9.61 13.30 34.92
CA GLU A 149 -9.78 12.16 33.98
C GLU A 149 -10.31 12.59 32.59
N GLU A 150 -10.54 13.89 32.34
CA GLU A 150 -11.19 14.40 31.11
C GLU A 150 -10.23 14.95 30.02
N ASP A 151 -8.91 14.86 30.18
CA ASP A 151 -7.94 15.52 29.25
C ASP A 151 -7.03 14.55 28.46
N GLU A 152 -7.33 13.24 28.37
CA GLU A 152 -6.56 12.31 27.53
C GLU A 152 -6.96 12.43 26.05
N GLU A 153 -6.09 13.04 25.23
CA GLU A 153 -6.28 13.24 23.78
C GLU A 153 -6.46 11.91 23.02
N TRP A 154 -5.77 10.86 23.46
CA TRP A 154 -5.82 9.52 22.88
C TRP A 154 -6.44 8.54 23.85
N HIS A 155 -7.54 7.92 23.44
CA HIS A 155 -8.19 6.86 24.18
C HIS A 155 -7.58 5.50 23.82
N PHE A 156 -7.06 4.77 24.81
CA PHE A 156 -6.66 3.38 24.63
C PHE A 156 -7.90 2.49 24.66
N SER A 157 -8.30 2.00 23.48
CA SER A 157 -9.57 1.30 23.28
C SER A 157 -9.44 -0.20 23.55
N THR A 158 -8.56 -0.88 22.80
CA THR A 158 -8.44 -2.35 22.86
C THR A 158 -6.99 -2.80 22.92
N LEU A 159 -6.71 -3.80 23.75
CA LEU A 159 -5.45 -4.55 23.75
C LEU A 159 -5.70 -5.92 23.10
N LEU A 160 -5.13 -6.15 21.92
CA LEU A 160 -5.17 -7.45 21.26
C LEU A 160 -4.00 -8.30 21.75
N THR A 161 -4.33 -9.46 22.31
CA THR A 161 -3.37 -10.40 22.90
C THR A 161 -3.56 -11.77 22.27
N GLY A 162 -2.47 -12.51 22.06
CA GLY A 162 -2.54 -13.81 21.42
C GLY A 162 -1.18 -14.28 20.91
N PRO A 163 -0.45 -13.44 20.13
CA PRO A 163 0.91 -13.74 19.72
C PRO A 163 1.83 -14.02 20.92
N ASP A 164 2.73 -14.99 20.78
CA ASP A 164 3.63 -15.46 21.85
C ASP A 164 4.94 -14.67 21.89
N SER A 165 5.18 -13.80 20.92
CA SER A 165 6.43 -13.04 20.80
C SER A 165 6.24 -11.66 20.17
N GLU A 166 7.35 -10.96 19.99
CA GLU A 166 7.42 -9.58 19.50
C GLU A 166 6.62 -9.39 18.20
N ILE A 167 5.68 -8.43 18.21
CA ILE A 167 4.99 -8.02 16.99
C ILE A 167 5.96 -7.25 16.11
N LYS A 168 6.02 -7.65 14.83
CA LYS A 168 6.96 -7.09 13.86
C LYS A 168 6.31 -6.10 12.92
N SER A 169 5.10 -6.38 12.46
CA SER A 169 4.35 -5.51 11.54
C SER A 169 2.86 -5.67 11.79
N ILE A 170 2.13 -4.60 11.49
CA ILE A 170 0.67 -4.54 11.53
C ILE A 170 0.18 -3.76 10.30
N GLU A 171 -0.97 -4.14 9.73
CA GLU A 171 -1.59 -3.41 8.62
C GLU A 171 -3.11 -3.61 8.65
N PHE A 172 -3.87 -2.51 8.64
CA PHE A 172 -5.32 -2.57 8.46
C PHE A 172 -5.66 -2.92 7.02
N ALA A 173 -6.72 -3.70 6.82
CA ALA A 173 -7.23 -3.98 5.50
C ALA A 173 -7.75 -2.70 4.81
N PRO A 174 -7.72 -2.65 3.47
CA PRO A 174 -8.21 -1.52 2.70
C PRO A 174 -9.70 -1.23 2.98
N PRO A 175 -10.13 0.05 2.91
CA PRO A 175 -11.48 0.45 3.30
C PRO A 175 -12.60 -0.09 2.39
N HIS A 176 -12.25 -0.54 1.19
CA HIS A 176 -13.19 -1.14 0.23
C HIS A 176 -13.35 -2.66 0.40
N TYR A 177 -12.62 -3.28 1.34
CA TYR A 177 -12.89 -4.66 1.73
C TYR A 177 -14.20 -4.72 2.52
N ALA A 178 -14.89 -5.86 2.44
CA ALA A 178 -16.18 -6.02 3.12
C ALA A 178 -16.04 -6.11 4.65
N ALA A 179 -14.96 -6.75 5.13
CA ALA A 179 -14.66 -6.95 6.54
C ALA A 179 -13.63 -5.93 7.05
N ASN A 180 -13.78 -5.48 8.30
CA ASN A 180 -12.81 -4.62 8.96
C ASN A 180 -11.68 -5.46 9.56
N LEU A 181 -10.71 -5.81 8.73
CA LEU A 181 -9.62 -6.68 9.13
C LEU A 181 -8.38 -5.91 9.58
N LEU A 182 -7.63 -6.51 10.49
CA LEU A 182 -6.27 -6.12 10.86
C LEU A 182 -5.38 -7.36 10.75
N ALA A 183 -4.27 -7.27 10.02
CA ALA A 183 -3.25 -8.30 9.99
C ALA A 183 -2.10 -7.91 10.90
N THR A 184 -1.55 -8.89 11.61
CA THR A 184 -0.40 -8.69 12.49
C THR A 184 0.55 -9.88 12.35
N CYS A 185 1.86 -9.64 12.34
CA CYS A 185 2.83 -10.73 12.29
C CYS A 185 3.86 -10.64 13.43
N SER A 186 4.40 -11.80 13.80
CA SER A 186 5.19 -11.96 15.01
C SER A 186 6.45 -12.78 14.81
N ARG A 187 7.40 -12.57 15.72
CA ARG A 187 8.62 -13.36 15.86
C ARG A 187 8.39 -14.83 16.16
N ASP A 188 7.21 -15.17 16.68
CA ASP A 188 6.78 -16.55 16.91
C ASP A 188 6.46 -17.32 15.61
N LYS A 189 6.65 -16.69 14.45
CA LYS A 189 6.46 -17.23 13.09
C LYS A 189 5.01 -17.21 12.62
N SER A 190 4.10 -16.62 13.40
CA SER A 190 2.69 -16.56 13.07
C SER A 190 2.26 -15.24 12.42
N VAL A 191 1.21 -15.33 11.63
CA VAL A 191 0.41 -14.19 11.14
C VAL A 191 -0.99 -14.35 11.71
N TRP A 192 -1.50 -13.32 12.35
CA TRP A 192 -2.82 -13.29 12.94
C TRP A 192 -3.70 -12.34 12.14
N ILE A 193 -4.95 -12.77 11.93
CA ILE A 193 -5.99 -11.94 11.32
C ILE A 193 -7.05 -11.67 12.39
N TRP A 194 -7.32 -10.39 12.59
CA TRP A 194 -8.30 -9.89 13.54
C TRP A 194 -9.44 -9.24 12.75
N GLU A 195 -10.67 -9.44 13.19
CA GLU A 195 -11.85 -8.76 12.65
C GLU A 195 -12.46 -7.88 13.73
N GLU A 196 -12.77 -6.63 13.38
CA GLU A 196 -13.61 -5.77 14.20
C GLU A 196 -15.08 -6.08 13.92
N VAL A 197 -15.68 -6.89 14.79
CA VAL A 197 -17.05 -7.37 14.66
C VAL A 197 -18.05 -6.28 15.04
N GLU A 198 -17.74 -5.52 16.09
CA GLU A 198 -18.44 -4.32 16.52
C GLU A 198 -17.41 -3.20 16.80
N PRO A 199 -17.81 -1.91 16.82
CA PRO A 199 -16.87 -0.83 17.12
C PRO A 199 -16.11 -1.09 18.43
N GLU A 200 -14.77 -1.08 18.35
CA GLU A 200 -13.88 -1.35 19.49
C GLU A 200 -13.86 -2.81 20.01
N GLU A 201 -14.64 -3.70 19.37
CA GLU A 201 -14.70 -5.14 19.68
C GLU A 201 -13.99 -5.94 18.59
N TRP A 202 -12.88 -6.58 18.96
CA TRP A 202 -12.01 -7.30 18.05
C TRP A 202 -11.96 -8.78 18.39
N GLU A 203 -12.11 -9.62 17.37
CA GLU A 203 -12.01 -11.08 17.47
C GLU A 203 -10.86 -11.60 16.60
N THR A 204 -10.23 -12.69 17.06
CA THR A 204 -9.26 -13.42 16.23
C THR A 204 -10.03 -14.36 15.30
N ILE A 205 -9.90 -14.16 13.99
CA ILE A 205 -10.55 -15.03 13.00
C ILE A 205 -9.59 -16.07 12.40
N ALA A 206 -8.28 -15.82 12.41
CA ALA A 206 -7.30 -16.79 11.94
C ALA A 206 -5.92 -16.64 12.60
N VAL A 207 -5.22 -17.77 12.74
CA VAL A 207 -3.82 -17.88 13.17
C VAL A 207 -3.06 -18.76 12.19
N LEU A 208 -2.20 -18.13 11.40
CA LEU A 208 -1.45 -18.73 10.29
C LEU A 208 -0.03 -18.98 10.77
N SER A 209 0.49 -20.20 10.63
CA SER A 209 1.74 -20.64 11.27
C SER A 209 2.65 -21.49 10.37
N GLU A 210 2.46 -21.37 9.05
CA GLU A 210 3.20 -22.15 8.06
C GLU A 210 4.59 -21.57 7.75
N HIS A 211 4.87 -20.32 8.14
CA HIS A 211 6.22 -19.78 8.11
C HIS A 211 7.13 -20.54 9.08
N THR A 212 8.38 -20.75 8.68
CA THR A 212 9.35 -21.49 9.49
C THR A 212 10.29 -20.57 10.30
N GLY A 213 10.24 -19.27 10.02
CA GLY A 213 11.04 -18.20 10.63
C GLY A 213 10.21 -16.97 11.05
N ASP A 214 10.88 -16.03 11.72
CA ASP A 214 10.33 -14.75 12.19
C ASP A 214 9.69 -13.97 11.04
N VAL A 215 8.39 -13.67 11.13
CA VAL A 215 7.66 -12.94 10.09
C VAL A 215 7.86 -11.44 10.29
N LYS A 216 8.48 -10.79 9.32
CA LYS A 216 8.96 -9.41 9.43
C LYS A 216 7.95 -8.36 9.02
N SER A 217 7.15 -8.67 8.00
CA SER A 217 6.21 -7.73 7.37
C SER A 217 4.94 -8.42 6.94
N VAL A 218 3.86 -7.62 6.86
CA VAL A 218 2.57 -7.99 6.28
C VAL A 218 2.08 -6.85 5.39
N SER A 219 1.39 -7.16 4.30
CA SER A 219 0.75 -6.15 3.45
C SER A 219 -0.46 -6.66 2.68
N TRP A 220 -1.55 -5.88 2.68
CA TRP A 220 -2.80 -6.20 2.00
C TRP A 220 -2.82 -5.75 0.54
N CYS A 221 -3.42 -6.56 -0.32
CA CYS A 221 -3.59 -6.22 -1.74
C CYS A 221 -4.75 -5.24 -1.96
N ALA A 222 -4.46 -3.95 -1.79
CA ALA A 222 -5.42 -2.87 -1.99
C ALA A 222 -5.83 -2.64 -3.46
N GLY A 223 -5.05 -3.15 -4.42
CA GLY A 223 -5.17 -2.77 -5.82
C GLY A 223 -4.71 -1.34 -6.08
N ALA A 224 -5.04 -0.82 -7.27
CA ALA A 224 -4.67 0.52 -7.70
C ALA A 224 -5.90 1.29 -8.17
N SER A 225 -6.02 2.54 -7.72
CA SER A 225 -7.05 3.45 -8.23
C SER A 225 -6.68 3.96 -9.63
N ARG A 226 -7.66 4.14 -10.51
CA ARG A 226 -7.51 4.84 -11.79
C ARG A 226 -7.26 6.35 -11.57
N GLY A 227 -6.11 6.75 -11.03
CA GLY A 227 -5.88 8.12 -10.55
C GLY A 227 -4.61 8.79 -11.08
N ASN A 228 -4.69 9.38 -12.29
CA ASN A 228 -4.07 10.66 -12.75
C ASN A 228 -4.07 10.87 -14.28
N GLY A 229 -4.52 9.90 -15.11
CA GLY A 229 -4.43 10.02 -16.58
C GLY A 229 -5.75 10.06 -17.38
N ARG A 230 -6.87 9.55 -16.86
CA ARG A 230 -8.11 9.40 -17.66
C ARG A 230 -9.36 9.38 -16.80
N LYS A 231 -9.98 10.55 -16.58
CA LYS A 231 -11.38 10.59 -16.13
C LYS A 231 -12.25 10.22 -17.34
N ASN A 232 -12.73 8.99 -17.43
CA ASN A 232 -13.76 8.65 -18.39
C ASN A 232 -15.02 9.45 -18.03
N LYS A 233 -15.34 10.48 -18.81
CA LYS A 233 -16.67 11.12 -18.80
C LYS A 233 -17.69 10.08 -19.28
N ARG A 234 -18.15 9.20 -18.40
CA ARG A 234 -19.35 8.40 -18.68
C ARG A 234 -20.51 9.39 -18.81
N ARG A 235 -21.01 9.55 -20.04
CA ARG A 235 -22.27 10.25 -20.30
C ARG A 235 -23.38 9.48 -19.58
N LYS A 236 -23.98 10.10 -18.57
CA LYS A 236 -25.19 9.60 -17.91
C LYS A 236 -26.31 9.55 -18.95
N LEU A 237 -26.65 8.35 -19.41
CA LEU A 237 -27.85 8.12 -20.22
C LEU A 237 -29.00 7.91 -19.23
N GLU A 238 -29.78 8.96 -18.98
CA GLU A 238 -31.00 8.84 -18.19
C GLU A 238 -32.02 8.01 -18.97
N THR A 239 -32.39 6.86 -18.40
CA THR A 239 -33.54 6.09 -18.89
C THR A 239 -34.54 6.01 -17.75
N ALA A 240 -35.66 6.72 -17.91
CA ALA A 240 -36.79 6.68 -17.00
C ALA A 240 -37.53 5.34 -17.15
N GLY A 241 -37.81 4.67 -16.04
CA GLY A 241 -38.62 3.45 -16.02
C GLY A 241 -38.91 2.97 -14.60
N ASP A 242 -40.15 3.18 -14.15
CA ASP A 242 -40.78 2.58 -12.97
C ASP A 242 -40.72 1.05 -13.00
N GLY A 243 -40.51 0.42 -11.84
CA GLY A 243 -40.74 -1.03 -11.66
C GLY A 243 -40.04 -1.61 -10.42
N ASP A 244 -40.85 -2.17 -9.52
CA ASP A 244 -40.52 -2.76 -8.22
C ASP A 244 -39.37 -3.81 -8.25
N VAL A 245 -38.53 -3.82 -7.20
CA VAL A 245 -37.46 -4.82 -7.01
C VAL A 245 -37.56 -5.49 -5.64
N GLU A 246 -37.83 -6.79 -5.64
CA GLU A 246 -37.70 -7.70 -4.50
C GLU A 246 -36.23 -8.03 -4.19
N MET A 247 -35.92 -8.15 -2.89
CA MET A 247 -34.61 -8.50 -2.34
C MET A 247 -34.31 -10.00 -2.45
N SER A 248 -33.20 -10.38 -3.10
CA SER A 248 -32.47 -11.63 -2.78
C SER A 248 -31.02 -11.63 -3.26
N GLY A 249 -30.11 -12.08 -2.38
CA GLY A 249 -29.03 -13.05 -2.66
C GLY A 249 -27.74 -12.60 -3.37
N HIS A 250 -26.64 -12.61 -2.61
CA HIS A 250 -25.24 -12.39 -2.99
C HIS A 250 -24.73 -13.01 -4.30
N THR A 251 -24.00 -12.21 -5.08
CA THR A 251 -22.92 -12.62 -5.99
C THR A 251 -21.84 -11.53 -6.10
N ASN A 252 -20.58 -11.93 -6.18
CA ASN A 252 -19.43 -11.06 -6.49
C ASN A 252 -19.69 -10.17 -7.73
N GLY A 253 -19.50 -8.87 -7.55
CA GLY A 253 -19.55 -7.86 -8.59
C GLY A 253 -20.84 -7.02 -8.59
N ALA A 254 -20.68 -5.76 -8.16
CA ALA A 254 -21.56 -4.62 -8.44
C ALA A 254 -22.97 -4.62 -7.80
N PHE A 255 -23.04 -4.23 -6.52
CA PHE A 255 -24.10 -3.30 -6.09
C PHE A 255 -23.63 -1.88 -6.34
N ALA A 256 -23.81 -1.40 -7.57
CA ALA A 256 -23.66 0.01 -7.90
C ALA A 256 -24.86 0.78 -7.32
N THR A 257 -24.74 1.24 -6.07
CA THR A 257 -25.48 2.42 -5.63
C THR A 257 -24.71 3.64 -6.10
N GLY A 258 -25.37 4.52 -6.84
CA GLY A 258 -24.72 5.64 -7.53
C GLY A 258 -23.96 6.57 -6.59
N GLY A 259 -22.64 6.51 -6.67
CA GLY A 259 -21.69 7.47 -6.12
C GLY A 259 -20.37 7.34 -6.90
N ASP A 260 -19.65 8.44 -7.07
CA ASP A 260 -18.32 8.47 -7.69
C ASP A 260 -17.32 7.67 -6.83
N GLU A 261 -17.32 6.34 -6.96
CA GLU A 261 -16.29 5.46 -6.42
C GLU A 261 -15.13 5.42 -7.43
N ASP A 262 -13.92 5.75 -6.98
CA ASP A 262 -12.71 5.51 -7.77
C ASP A 262 -12.68 4.02 -8.11
N ASP A 263 -12.83 3.65 -9.39
CA ASP A 263 -12.73 2.24 -9.81
C ASP A 263 -11.33 1.70 -9.41
N ILE A 264 -11.28 0.87 -8.37
CA ILE A 264 -10.06 0.20 -7.90
C ILE A 264 -9.87 -1.06 -8.75
N LEU A 265 -8.75 -1.12 -9.46
CA LEU A 265 -8.38 -2.26 -10.27
C LEU A 265 -7.47 -3.21 -9.50
N GLY A 266 -7.62 -4.51 -9.76
CA GLY A 266 -6.73 -5.55 -9.24
C GLY A 266 -6.75 -5.75 -7.71
N SER A 267 -7.67 -5.11 -6.99
CA SER A 267 -7.88 -5.42 -5.56
C SER A 267 -8.31 -6.88 -5.39
N ARG A 268 -7.76 -7.52 -4.37
CA ARG A 268 -8.01 -8.93 -4.03
C ARG A 268 -7.90 -9.09 -2.53
N ASP A 269 -8.81 -9.81 -1.89
CA ASP A 269 -8.77 -10.08 -0.44
C ASP A 269 -7.67 -11.09 -0.12
N ILE A 270 -6.42 -10.66 -0.28
CA ILE A 270 -5.20 -11.45 -0.13
C ILE A 270 -4.16 -10.64 0.63
N LEU A 271 -3.50 -11.31 1.58
CA LEU A 271 -2.43 -10.77 2.39
C LEU A 271 -1.10 -11.37 1.95
N ALA A 272 -0.05 -10.55 1.84
CA ALA A 272 1.32 -11.00 1.69
C ALA A 272 2.07 -10.89 3.03
N SER A 273 2.97 -11.83 3.32
CA SER A 273 3.89 -11.74 4.45
C SER A 273 5.32 -12.12 4.08
N GLY A 274 6.29 -11.31 4.49
CA GLY A 274 7.73 -11.58 4.33
C GLY A 274 8.35 -12.13 5.62
N SER A 275 9.27 -13.08 5.50
CA SER A 275 9.83 -13.78 6.66
C SER A 275 11.34 -14.01 6.60
N TYR A 276 11.90 -14.31 7.77
CA TYR A 276 13.25 -14.80 8.00
C TYR A 276 13.52 -16.15 7.31
N ASP A 277 12.50 -16.88 6.90
CA ASP A 277 12.65 -18.13 6.15
C ASP A 277 12.92 -17.95 4.65
N ASP A 278 13.29 -16.74 4.23
CA ASP A 278 13.59 -16.34 2.86
C ASP A 278 12.38 -16.38 1.89
N THR A 279 11.17 -16.65 2.41
CA THR A 279 9.95 -16.74 1.61
C THR A 279 9.01 -15.55 1.80
N ILE A 280 8.21 -15.30 0.77
CA ILE A 280 6.97 -14.52 0.89
C ILE A 280 5.80 -15.48 0.78
N ARG A 281 4.84 -15.40 1.70
CA ARG A 281 3.62 -16.20 1.65
C ARG A 281 2.41 -15.32 1.36
N LEU A 282 1.44 -15.91 0.69
CA LEU A 282 0.17 -15.28 0.36
C LEU A 282 -0.97 -16.01 1.03
N TRP A 283 -1.86 -15.26 1.66
CA TRP A 283 -2.95 -15.77 2.50
C TRP A 283 -4.26 -15.19 2.03
N ARG A 284 -5.31 -16.01 1.95
CA ARG A 284 -6.67 -15.53 1.72
C ARG A 284 -7.65 -16.42 2.46
N ASP A 285 -8.79 -15.85 2.82
CA ASP A 285 -9.95 -16.63 3.21
C ASP A 285 -10.49 -17.37 1.98
N VAL A 286 -10.50 -18.70 2.04
CA VAL A 286 -11.05 -19.54 0.98
C VAL A 286 -12.39 -20.06 1.46
N GLU A 287 -13.48 -19.39 1.04
CA GLU A 287 -14.86 -19.76 1.41
C GLU A 287 -15.16 -21.27 1.23
N GLU A 288 -14.53 -21.90 0.24
CA GLU A 288 -14.72 -23.34 -0.05
C GLU A 288 -14.08 -24.26 0.99
N GLU A 289 -12.98 -23.80 1.60
CA GLU A 289 -12.25 -24.48 2.67
C GLU A 289 -12.78 -24.01 4.05
N GLY A 290 -13.47 -22.87 4.09
CA GLY A 290 -14.09 -22.30 5.29
C GLY A 290 -13.07 -21.75 6.29
N ASP A 291 -11.86 -21.46 5.83
CA ASP A 291 -10.75 -20.97 6.64
C ASP A 291 -9.74 -20.21 5.77
N TRP A 292 -8.86 -19.47 6.45
CA TRP A 292 -7.71 -18.81 5.85
C TRP A 292 -6.64 -19.84 5.49
N THR A 293 -6.19 -19.82 4.23
CA THR A 293 -5.14 -20.75 3.77
C THR A 293 -4.02 -20.05 3.03
N CYS A 294 -2.84 -20.69 3.05
CA CYS A 294 -1.68 -20.29 2.27
C CYS A 294 -1.90 -20.64 0.79
N VAL A 295 -2.08 -19.63 -0.05
CA VAL A 295 -2.40 -19.78 -1.48
C VAL A 295 -1.27 -19.43 -2.42
N GLY A 296 -0.14 -18.97 -1.90
CA GLY A 296 1.08 -18.72 -2.69
C GLY A 296 2.31 -18.73 -1.80
N VAL A 297 3.42 -19.22 -2.34
CA VAL A 297 4.75 -19.19 -1.72
C VAL A 297 5.69 -18.71 -2.81
N ILE A 298 6.36 -17.59 -2.55
CA ILE A 298 7.32 -16.98 -3.45
C ILE A 298 8.70 -17.26 -2.86
N GLU A 299 9.52 -17.94 -3.66
CA GLU A 299 10.92 -18.27 -3.34
C GLU A 299 11.85 -17.55 -4.31
N GLY A 300 13.02 -17.12 -3.84
CA GLY A 300 14.07 -16.57 -4.70
C GLY A 300 15.01 -15.59 -3.99
N HIS A 301 14.59 -14.99 -2.88
CA HIS A 301 15.50 -14.33 -1.95
C HIS A 301 16.45 -15.34 -1.31
N ARG A 302 17.65 -14.88 -0.95
CA ARG A 302 18.70 -15.70 -0.30
C ARG A 302 19.01 -15.24 1.13
N GLY A 303 18.04 -14.56 1.74
CA GLY A 303 18.13 -14.00 3.07
C GLY A 303 16.77 -13.45 3.50
N THR A 304 16.70 -13.02 4.76
CA THR A 304 15.46 -12.54 5.38
C THR A 304 14.75 -11.53 4.50
N VAL A 305 13.47 -11.76 4.22
CA VAL A 305 12.61 -10.77 3.57
C VAL A 305 12.14 -9.79 4.63
N TRP A 306 12.65 -8.56 4.59
CA TRP A 306 12.41 -7.57 5.64
C TRP A 306 11.08 -6.83 5.46
N ASP A 307 10.72 -6.52 4.22
CA ASP A 307 9.52 -5.78 3.90
C ASP A 307 8.91 -6.21 2.56
N VAL A 308 7.59 -6.06 2.44
CA VAL A 308 6.80 -6.46 1.28
C VAL A 308 5.66 -5.47 1.06
N LYS A 309 5.48 -4.99 -0.18
CA LYS A 309 4.40 -4.05 -0.54
C LYS A 309 3.77 -4.39 -1.89
N TRP A 310 2.48 -4.13 -2.00
CA TRP A 310 1.73 -4.30 -3.24
C TRP A 310 1.84 -3.08 -4.15
N GLU A 311 1.88 -3.32 -5.46
CA GLU A 311 1.81 -2.27 -6.48
C GLU A 311 0.45 -1.58 -6.42
N GLY A 312 0.46 -0.29 -6.05
CA GLY A 312 -0.72 0.55 -5.96
C GLY A 312 -0.89 1.53 -7.12
N PHE A 313 -0.10 1.40 -8.19
CA PHE A 313 -0.07 2.30 -9.33
C PHE A 313 -0.15 1.54 -10.66
N ILE A 314 -0.95 2.04 -11.61
CA ILE A 314 -1.06 1.46 -12.95
C ILE A 314 -0.14 2.22 -13.89
N ASN A 315 0.99 1.60 -14.24
CA ASN A 315 1.93 2.16 -15.19
C ASN A 315 1.44 1.97 -16.64
N TYR A 316 0.69 2.94 -17.18
CA TYR A 316 0.22 2.91 -18.55
C TYR A 316 1.33 3.06 -19.60
N ASP A 317 2.54 3.49 -19.23
CA ASP A 317 3.69 3.49 -20.17
C ASP A 317 4.08 2.08 -20.60
N ARG A 318 3.60 1.05 -19.88
CA ARG A 318 3.72 -0.36 -20.29
C ARG A 318 2.89 -0.66 -21.54
N LEU A 319 1.82 0.09 -21.80
CA LEU A 319 0.90 -0.18 -22.89
C LEU A 319 1.38 0.49 -24.18
N ASN A 320 1.65 -0.29 -25.21
CA ASN A 320 2.05 0.21 -26.51
C ASN A 320 0.83 0.59 -27.35
N LEU A 321 0.52 1.89 -27.39
CA LEU A 321 -0.56 2.47 -28.20
C LEU A 321 -0.08 3.07 -29.53
N SER A 322 1.17 2.83 -29.92
CA SER A 322 1.73 3.36 -31.16
C SER A 322 1.09 2.69 -32.38
N GLY A 323 0.70 3.49 -33.37
CA GLY A 323 0.10 2.99 -34.62
C GLY A 323 -1.38 2.59 -34.55
N LEU A 324 -2.04 2.63 -33.37
CA LEU A 324 -3.47 2.36 -33.22
C LEU A 324 -4.33 3.62 -33.44
N ALA A 325 -5.51 3.46 -34.07
CA ALA A 325 -6.52 4.50 -34.15
C ALA A 325 -7.20 4.70 -32.78
N ASP A 326 -7.80 5.87 -32.54
CA ASP A 326 -8.38 6.21 -31.22
C ASP A 326 -9.40 5.19 -30.66
N PRO A 327 -10.34 4.64 -31.46
CA PRO A 327 -11.25 3.60 -30.96
C PRO A 327 -10.52 2.32 -30.51
N ASP A 328 -9.49 1.92 -31.26
CA ASP A 328 -8.70 0.73 -30.94
C ASP A 328 -7.81 0.95 -29.70
N ARG A 329 -7.39 2.20 -29.46
CA ARG A 329 -6.67 2.59 -28.23
C ARG A 329 -7.55 2.46 -27.00
N ASP A 330 -8.81 2.87 -27.07
CA ASP A 330 -9.75 2.73 -25.96
C ASP A 330 -10.01 1.26 -25.63
N THR A 331 -10.17 0.41 -26.65
CA THR A 331 -10.28 -1.03 -26.47
C THR A 331 -9.01 -1.62 -25.86
N ALA A 332 -7.83 -1.26 -26.37
CA ALA A 332 -6.55 -1.74 -25.84
C ALA A 332 -6.35 -1.36 -24.36
N VAL A 333 -6.72 -0.14 -23.97
CA VAL A 333 -6.67 0.32 -22.58
C VAL A 333 -7.63 -0.47 -21.70
N ALA A 334 -8.89 -0.65 -22.14
CA ALA A 334 -9.89 -1.38 -21.38
C ALA A 334 -9.49 -2.86 -21.18
N GLU A 335 -8.95 -3.51 -22.20
CA GLU A 335 -8.43 -4.88 -22.11
C GLU A 335 -7.18 -4.95 -21.23
N PHE A 336 -6.25 -3.99 -21.32
CA PHE A 336 -5.08 -3.92 -20.45
C PHE A 336 -5.48 -3.77 -18.98
N GLU A 337 -6.45 -2.91 -18.68
CA GLU A 337 -6.97 -2.72 -17.32
C GLU A 337 -7.74 -3.92 -16.81
N ALA A 338 -8.53 -4.58 -17.66
CA ALA A 338 -9.17 -5.86 -17.33
C ALA A 338 -8.14 -6.96 -17.09
N ASP A 339 -6.95 -6.81 -17.70
CA ASP A 339 -5.83 -7.73 -17.61
C ASP A 339 -4.91 -7.52 -16.42
N TRP A 340 -4.87 -6.28 -15.93
CA TRP A 340 -3.94 -5.80 -14.92
C TRP A 340 -4.11 -6.54 -13.59
N GLN A 341 -2.98 -6.94 -13.02
CA GLN A 341 -2.88 -7.53 -11.69
C GLN A 341 -1.71 -6.86 -10.96
N PRO A 342 -1.88 -6.50 -9.68
CA PRO A 342 -0.83 -5.84 -8.93
C PRO A 342 0.36 -6.77 -8.74
N ARG A 343 1.56 -6.22 -8.91
CA ARG A 343 2.82 -6.88 -8.55
C ARG A 343 3.12 -6.70 -7.06
N ILE A 344 4.11 -7.43 -6.58
CA ILE A 344 4.65 -7.29 -5.23
C ILE A 344 6.09 -6.80 -5.35
N VAL A 345 6.47 -5.80 -4.57
CA VAL A 345 7.87 -5.46 -4.32
C VAL A 345 8.31 -5.99 -2.97
N SER A 346 9.52 -6.51 -2.88
CA SER A 346 10.13 -6.96 -1.62
C SER A 346 11.59 -6.57 -1.53
N CYS A 347 12.08 -6.42 -0.30
CA CYS A 347 13.48 -6.18 0.00
C CYS A 347 14.02 -7.19 1.02
N SER A 348 15.32 -7.46 0.95
CA SER A 348 15.92 -8.56 1.71
C SER A 348 17.31 -8.24 2.25
N ASP A 349 17.71 -9.08 3.20
CA ASP A 349 19.08 -9.20 3.72
C ASP A 349 20.10 -9.54 2.61
N ASP A 350 19.65 -10.14 1.50
CA ASP A 350 20.48 -10.49 0.35
C ASP A 350 20.89 -9.30 -0.55
N LEU A 351 20.71 -8.07 -0.06
CA LEU A 351 20.98 -6.78 -0.72
C LEU A 351 20.04 -6.45 -1.90
N SER A 352 19.10 -7.33 -2.23
CA SER A 352 18.25 -7.15 -3.41
C SER A 352 16.88 -6.56 -3.08
N VAL A 353 16.40 -5.73 -4.02
CA VAL A 353 14.99 -5.35 -4.12
C VAL A 353 14.43 -6.02 -5.37
N ARG A 354 13.33 -6.77 -5.23
CA ARG A 354 12.76 -7.58 -6.31
C ARG A 354 11.29 -7.28 -6.51
N VAL A 355 10.84 -7.43 -7.75
CA VAL A 355 9.44 -7.32 -8.13
C VAL A 355 8.96 -8.69 -8.60
N TRP A 356 7.81 -9.11 -8.08
CA TRP A 356 7.18 -10.40 -8.35
C TRP A 356 5.85 -10.19 -9.06
N ARG A 357 5.56 -11.01 -10.05
CA ARG A 357 4.28 -11.02 -10.75
C ARG A 357 3.61 -12.38 -10.66
N ARG A 358 2.28 -12.35 -10.61
CA ARG A 358 1.46 -13.55 -10.70
C ARG A 358 1.43 -14.08 -12.12
N GLU A 359 1.57 -15.38 -12.25
CA GLU A 359 1.36 -16.11 -13.50
C GLU A 359 0.05 -16.88 -13.42
N LEU A 360 -0.87 -16.59 -14.34
CA LEU A 360 -2.16 -17.30 -14.41
C LEU A 360 -1.96 -18.73 -14.88
N SER A 361 -2.69 -19.67 -14.28
CA SER A 361 -2.74 -21.05 -14.76
C SER A 361 -3.40 -21.14 -16.14
N GLU A 362 -3.12 -22.21 -16.90
CA GLU A 362 -3.75 -22.43 -18.21
C GLU A 362 -5.28 -22.48 -18.13
N ALA A 363 -5.84 -22.98 -17.02
CA ALA A 363 -7.28 -22.98 -16.78
C ALA A 363 -7.84 -21.56 -16.58
N GLU A 364 -7.12 -20.68 -15.88
CA GLU A 364 -7.50 -19.27 -15.72
C GLU A 364 -7.35 -18.49 -17.02
N LYS A 365 -6.27 -18.73 -17.78
CA LYS A 365 -6.08 -18.17 -19.12
C LYS A 365 -7.24 -18.56 -20.06
N ALA A 366 -7.66 -19.83 -20.04
CA ALA A 366 -8.78 -20.32 -20.84
C ALA A 366 -10.12 -19.68 -20.43
N LYS A 367 -10.44 -19.64 -19.11
CA LYS A 367 -11.64 -18.95 -18.60
C LYS A 367 -11.66 -17.47 -18.98
N ARG A 368 -10.49 -16.81 -18.98
CA ARG A 368 -10.36 -15.42 -19.40
C ARG A 368 -10.64 -15.26 -20.89
N ALA A 369 -10.10 -16.14 -21.73
CA ALA A 369 -10.37 -16.15 -23.16
C ALA A 369 -11.87 -16.41 -23.47
N GLU A 370 -12.53 -17.31 -22.74
CA GLU A 370 -13.97 -17.56 -22.86
C GLU A 370 -14.81 -16.32 -22.54
N ARG A 371 -14.48 -15.61 -21.44
CA ARG A 371 -15.15 -14.35 -21.08
C ARG A 371 -15.03 -13.28 -22.17
N ARG A 372 -13.93 -13.26 -22.92
CA ARG A 372 -13.73 -12.31 -24.04
C ARG A 372 -14.60 -12.62 -25.26
N THR A 373 -14.96 -13.89 -25.48
CA THR A 373 -15.72 -14.31 -26.67
C THR A 373 -17.23 -14.25 -26.50
N THR A 374 -17.72 -14.20 -25.26
CA THR A 374 -19.16 -14.25 -24.94
C THR A 374 -19.67 -12.86 -24.55
N SER A 375 -20.19 -12.11 -25.53
CA SER A 375 -20.81 -10.79 -25.31
C SER A 375 -22.28 -10.86 -24.86
N SER A 376 -22.79 -12.04 -24.50
CA SER A 376 -24.17 -12.24 -24.05
C SER A 376 -24.20 -12.60 -22.57
N ALA A 377 -24.97 -11.85 -21.78
CA ALA A 377 -25.28 -12.21 -20.40
C ALA A 377 -25.75 -13.68 -20.34
N PRO A 378 -25.29 -14.49 -19.37
CA PRO A 378 -25.74 -15.86 -19.25
C PRO A 378 -27.22 -15.86 -18.86
N THR A 379 -28.11 -16.04 -19.83
CA THR A 379 -29.50 -16.38 -19.57
C THR A 379 -29.55 -17.85 -19.18
N GLY A 380 -29.36 -18.16 -17.90
CA GLY A 380 -29.42 -19.55 -17.43
C GLY A 380 -29.26 -19.68 -15.93
N PHE A 381 -30.36 -20.09 -15.28
CA PHE A 381 -30.44 -20.57 -13.89
C PHE A 381 -29.64 -21.86 -13.67
N ALA A 382 -28.32 -21.80 -13.80
CA ALA A 382 -27.43 -22.90 -13.43
C ALA A 382 -26.52 -22.49 -12.27
N SER A 383 -27.13 -22.17 -11.12
CA SER A 383 -26.47 -22.35 -9.83
C SER A 383 -26.32 -23.85 -9.57
N SER A 384 -25.49 -24.54 -10.35
CA SER A 384 -24.92 -25.80 -9.92
C SER A 384 -23.78 -25.47 -8.96
N ARG A 385 -24.12 -25.11 -7.72
CA ARG A 385 -23.15 -25.18 -6.63
C ARG A 385 -22.75 -26.65 -6.55
N LEU A 386 -21.55 -26.95 -7.04
CA LEU A 386 -20.95 -28.27 -6.86
C LEU A 386 -20.93 -28.58 -5.35
N PRO A 387 -21.38 -29.78 -4.93
CA PRO A 387 -21.26 -30.21 -3.54
C PRO A 387 -19.83 -30.00 -3.06
N SER A 388 -19.63 -29.57 -1.80
CA SER A 388 -18.31 -29.30 -1.23
C SER A 388 -17.31 -30.46 -1.37
N VAL A 389 -17.83 -31.70 -1.53
CA VAL A 389 -17.07 -32.95 -1.69
C VAL A 389 -16.32 -33.07 -3.02
N ILE A 390 -16.66 -32.30 -4.07
CA ILE A 390 -16.14 -32.49 -5.45
C ILE A 390 -15.39 -31.25 -5.96
N ARG A 391 -15.12 -30.26 -5.10
CA ARG A 391 -14.37 -29.07 -5.52
C ARG A 391 -12.86 -29.35 -5.50
N PRO A 392 -12.12 -29.00 -6.56
CA PRO A 392 -10.66 -29.05 -6.54
C PRO A 392 -10.13 -28.17 -5.40
N MET A 393 -9.16 -28.69 -4.65
CA MET A 393 -8.39 -27.93 -3.65
C MET A 393 -7.89 -26.62 -4.27
N SER A 394 -7.85 -25.51 -3.51
CA SER A 394 -7.30 -24.24 -4.00
C SER A 394 -5.89 -24.49 -4.56
N SER A 395 -5.71 -24.33 -5.87
CA SER A 395 -4.41 -24.52 -6.50
C SER A 395 -3.49 -23.38 -6.08
N MET A 396 -2.26 -23.71 -5.67
CA MET A 396 -1.24 -22.74 -5.34
C MET A 396 -1.03 -21.75 -6.50
N GLU A 397 -1.13 -20.47 -6.20
CA GLU A 397 -0.82 -19.40 -7.15
C GLU A 397 0.65 -19.45 -7.50
N ARG A 398 0.93 -19.39 -8.80
CA ARG A 398 2.29 -19.32 -9.31
C ARG A 398 2.73 -17.87 -9.38
N TRP A 399 3.85 -17.58 -8.75
CA TRP A 399 4.48 -16.27 -8.75
C TRP A 399 5.89 -16.41 -9.30
N VAL A 400 6.29 -15.47 -10.13
CA VAL A 400 7.59 -15.46 -10.79
C VAL A 400 8.27 -14.12 -10.58
N GLU A 401 9.59 -14.14 -10.54
CA GLU A 401 10.40 -12.92 -10.54
C GLU A 401 10.16 -12.16 -11.85
N ASP A 402 9.66 -10.93 -11.73
CA ASP A 402 9.46 -10.01 -12.85
C ASP A 402 10.75 -9.23 -13.14
N SER A 403 11.39 -8.72 -12.08
CA SER A 403 12.65 -8.00 -12.18
C SER A 403 13.40 -7.93 -10.85
N VAL A 404 14.72 -7.80 -10.94
CA VAL A 404 15.59 -7.39 -9.84
C VAL A 404 15.98 -5.94 -10.10
N LEU A 405 15.72 -5.06 -9.14
CA LEU A 405 16.08 -3.64 -9.25
C LEU A 405 17.61 -3.49 -9.21
N PRO A 406 18.17 -2.40 -9.78
CA PRO A 406 19.61 -2.15 -9.73
C PRO A 406 20.16 -2.23 -8.29
N GLU A 407 21.18 -3.06 -8.08
CA GLU A 407 21.79 -3.28 -6.77
C GLU A 407 22.66 -2.07 -6.41
N VAL A 408 22.14 -1.22 -5.53
CA VAL A 408 22.84 -0.03 -5.00
C VAL A 408 23.25 -0.24 -3.55
N HIS A 409 22.46 -0.98 -2.77
CA HIS A 409 22.71 -1.18 -1.36
C HIS A 409 23.91 -2.09 -1.10
N VAL A 410 24.71 -1.73 -0.10
CA VAL A 410 25.91 -2.48 0.31
C VAL A 410 25.72 -3.26 1.61
N ARG A 411 24.54 -3.11 2.23
CA ARG A 411 24.07 -3.84 3.41
C ARG A 411 22.58 -4.18 3.27
N SER A 412 22.07 -4.96 4.21
CA SER A 412 20.68 -5.42 4.27
C SER A 412 19.68 -4.29 4.01
N VAL A 413 18.69 -4.56 3.16
CA VAL A 413 17.63 -3.60 2.82
C VAL A 413 16.43 -3.87 3.73
N TYR A 414 16.10 -2.91 4.60
CA TYR A 414 15.14 -3.10 5.70
C TYR A 414 13.71 -2.71 5.36
N ALA A 415 13.51 -1.74 4.46
CA ALA A 415 12.17 -1.31 4.07
C ALA A 415 12.11 -0.91 2.60
N VAL A 416 10.93 -1.08 2.02
CA VAL A 416 10.61 -0.71 0.64
C VAL A 416 9.18 -0.19 0.57
N ASP A 417 8.94 0.84 -0.23
CA ASP A 417 7.57 1.33 -0.46
C ASP A 417 7.34 1.72 -1.92
N TRP A 418 6.10 1.54 -2.37
CA TRP A 418 5.68 1.79 -3.75
C TRP A 418 4.68 2.94 -3.78
N SER A 419 5.08 4.06 -4.39
CA SER A 419 4.20 5.22 -4.53
C SER A 419 2.93 4.83 -5.30
N ARG A 420 1.78 5.06 -4.66
CA ARG A 420 0.45 4.84 -5.23
C ARG A 420 0.09 5.86 -6.31
N ARG A 421 0.86 6.94 -6.43
CA ARG A 421 0.57 8.06 -7.35
C ARG A 421 1.52 8.12 -8.55
N THR A 422 2.81 7.86 -8.34
CA THR A 422 3.85 7.99 -9.38
C THR A 422 4.39 6.65 -9.87
N GLY A 423 4.16 5.57 -9.12
CA GLY A 423 4.75 4.27 -9.38
C GLY A 423 6.25 4.19 -9.08
N LEU A 424 6.85 5.23 -8.48
CA LEU A 424 8.22 5.18 -7.99
C LEU A 424 8.34 4.22 -6.80
N VAL A 425 9.46 3.52 -6.73
CA VAL A 425 9.80 2.63 -5.61
C VAL A 425 10.91 3.29 -4.81
N VAL A 426 10.82 3.26 -3.49
CA VAL A 426 11.88 3.73 -2.58
C VAL A 426 12.35 2.57 -1.70
N SER A 427 13.65 2.48 -1.44
CA SER A 427 14.23 1.52 -0.49
C SER A 427 15.22 2.19 0.46
N CYS A 428 15.38 1.60 1.65
CA CYS A 428 16.40 1.97 2.62
C CYS A 428 16.94 0.76 3.39
N GLY A 429 18.09 0.89 4.03
CA GLY A 429 18.69 -0.22 4.76
C GLY A 429 19.79 0.16 5.76
N GLY A 430 20.54 -0.86 6.17
CA GLY A 430 21.63 -0.76 7.16
C GLY A 430 22.89 -0.07 6.66
N ASP A 431 22.90 0.39 5.41
CA ASP A 431 23.96 1.21 4.81
C ASP A 431 23.73 2.71 4.91
N GLY A 432 22.57 3.14 5.43
CA GLY A 432 22.25 4.56 5.58
C GLY A 432 21.86 5.25 4.27
N ALA A 433 21.66 4.49 3.19
CA ALA A 433 21.25 5.03 1.89
C ALA A 433 19.73 5.01 1.72
N ILE A 434 19.18 6.02 1.04
CA ILE A 434 17.82 6.01 0.49
C ILE A 434 17.93 6.05 -1.04
N VAL A 435 17.31 5.07 -1.69
CA VAL A 435 17.38 4.90 -3.15
C VAL A 435 15.99 4.95 -3.74
N VAL A 436 15.81 5.72 -4.81
CA VAL A 436 14.54 5.83 -5.55
C VAL A 436 14.70 5.26 -6.96
N TYR A 437 13.79 4.37 -7.33
CA TYR A 437 13.77 3.66 -8.60
C TYR A 437 12.54 4.03 -9.43
N LYS A 438 12.71 4.00 -10.75
CA LYS A 438 11.64 4.19 -11.73
C LYS A 438 11.64 3.09 -12.76
N GLU A 439 10.45 2.57 -13.06
CA GLU A 439 10.23 1.69 -14.19
C GLU A 439 10.08 2.53 -15.48
N VAL A 440 10.89 2.24 -16.49
CA VAL A 440 10.91 2.96 -17.77
C VAL A 440 10.86 1.99 -18.94
N VAL A 441 10.33 2.46 -20.08
CA VAL A 441 10.36 1.70 -21.34
C VAL A 441 11.79 1.43 -21.78
N ASP A 442 12.12 0.18 -22.07
CA ASP A 442 13.42 -0.20 -22.60
C ASP A 442 13.49 0.05 -24.12
N ALA A 443 13.89 1.26 -24.50
CA ALA A 443 13.93 1.68 -25.90
C ALA A 443 14.85 0.80 -26.77
N ASP A 444 15.95 0.28 -26.21
CA ASP A 444 16.92 -0.54 -26.95
C ASP A 444 16.34 -1.92 -27.28
N ALA A 445 15.66 -2.55 -26.31
CA ALA A 445 15.01 -3.84 -26.50
C ALA A 445 13.75 -3.76 -27.38
N ASN A 446 13.08 -2.61 -27.42
CA ASN A 446 11.89 -2.39 -28.25
C ASN A 446 12.23 -1.87 -29.66
N GLY A 447 13.37 -1.20 -29.85
CA GLY A 447 13.83 -0.65 -31.14
C GLY A 447 14.49 -1.66 -32.09
N ALA A 448 14.95 -2.81 -31.57
CA ALA A 448 15.54 -3.88 -32.37
C ALA A 448 14.54 -4.55 -33.35
N ASN A 449 13.23 -4.33 -33.18
CA ASN A 449 12.19 -4.76 -34.12
C ASN A 449 11.77 -3.66 -35.13
N GLY A 450 12.43 -2.50 -35.12
CA GLY A 450 12.00 -1.29 -35.85
C GLY A 450 12.60 -1.07 -37.24
N THR A 451 13.42 -1.99 -37.77
CA THR A 451 13.95 -1.90 -39.15
C THR A 451 13.65 -3.18 -39.93
N GLY A 452 12.36 -3.48 -40.10
CA GLY A 452 11.88 -4.48 -41.03
C GLY A 452 10.54 -4.01 -41.57
N ALA A 453 10.44 -3.86 -42.88
CA ALA A 453 9.23 -3.46 -43.58
C ALA A 453 8.01 -4.27 -43.09
N GLY A 454 6.86 -3.59 -42.99
CA GLY A 454 5.65 -4.17 -42.41
C GLY A 454 5.21 -5.47 -43.08
N ASP A 455 4.93 -6.47 -42.25
CA ASP A 455 4.02 -7.55 -42.59
C ASP A 455 2.68 -7.27 -41.94
N VAL A 456 1.83 -6.57 -42.70
CA VAL A 456 0.38 -6.69 -42.56
C VAL A 456 0.07 -8.14 -42.93
N ALA A 457 -0.13 -9.00 -41.93
CA ALA A 457 -0.58 -10.37 -42.15
C ALA A 457 -2.02 -10.35 -42.70
N MET A 458 -2.14 -10.22 -44.03
CA MET A 458 -3.35 -10.60 -44.73
C MET A 458 -3.45 -12.13 -44.76
N ASN A 459 -4.54 -12.65 -44.20
CA ASN A 459 -4.99 -14.01 -44.41
C ASN A 459 -5.10 -14.32 -45.92
N GLY A 460 -4.31 -15.29 -46.38
CA GLY A 460 -4.33 -15.80 -47.74
C GLY A 460 -3.90 -17.25 -47.78
N THR A 461 -4.82 -18.11 -48.21
CA THR A 461 -4.74 -19.56 -48.38
C THR A 461 -3.51 -20.11 -49.12
N THR A 462 -3.26 -21.39 -48.83
CA THR A 462 -2.70 -22.50 -49.64
C THR A 462 -1.23 -22.96 -49.50
N THR A 463 -1.14 -24.26 -49.14
CA THR A 463 -0.22 -25.35 -49.55
C THR A 463 1.14 -25.55 -48.86
N THR A 464 1.11 -26.50 -47.92
CA THR A 464 1.99 -27.69 -47.79
C THR A 464 3.50 -27.54 -47.95
N ASN A 465 4.24 -27.76 -46.86
CA ASN A 465 5.12 -28.93 -46.76
C ASN A 465 5.49 -29.25 -45.31
N THR A 466 5.31 -30.53 -44.99
CA THR A 466 5.69 -31.24 -43.76
C THR A 466 7.20 -31.30 -43.58
N THR A 467 7.70 -31.05 -42.37
CA THR A 467 8.63 -31.96 -41.65
C THR A 467 8.62 -31.62 -40.17
N ASN A 468 8.54 -32.68 -39.35
CA ASN A 468 8.35 -32.66 -37.91
C ASN A 468 9.61 -32.20 -37.15
N SER A 469 9.40 -31.34 -36.17
CA SER A 469 10.11 -31.36 -34.88
C SER A 469 9.17 -30.81 -33.81
N ASP A 470 8.65 -31.72 -32.99
CA ASP A 470 7.73 -31.47 -31.89
C ASP A 470 8.42 -30.68 -30.76
N GLU A 471 8.32 -29.36 -30.81
CA GLU A 471 8.28 -28.49 -29.64
C GLU A 471 7.17 -27.47 -29.91
N ALA A 472 5.92 -27.89 -29.70
CA ALA A 472 4.79 -26.99 -29.66
C ALA A 472 4.89 -26.15 -28.37
N ALA A 473 5.68 -25.09 -28.42
CA ALA A 473 5.44 -23.94 -27.56
C ALA A 473 3.96 -23.57 -27.76
N ALA A 474 3.15 -23.79 -26.73
CA ALA A 474 1.75 -23.38 -26.75
C ALA A 474 1.73 -21.90 -27.07
N ALA A 475 1.37 -21.56 -28.31
CA ALA A 475 1.26 -20.18 -28.74
C ALA A 475 0.21 -19.54 -27.84
N GLU A 476 0.66 -18.70 -26.90
CA GLU A 476 -0.23 -17.92 -26.06
C GLU A 476 -1.25 -17.23 -26.98
N ALA A 477 -2.54 -17.32 -26.64
CA ALA A 477 -3.56 -16.58 -27.36
C ALA A 477 -3.09 -15.12 -27.47
N PRO A 478 -3.11 -14.51 -28.68
CA PRO A 478 -2.50 -13.21 -28.88
C PRO A 478 -3.14 -12.21 -27.92
N GLN A 479 -2.32 -11.60 -27.06
CA GLN A 479 -2.80 -10.53 -26.18
C GLN A 479 -3.41 -9.44 -27.05
N PRO A 480 -4.61 -8.91 -26.70
CA PRO A 480 -5.35 -7.96 -27.54
C PRO A 480 -4.68 -6.58 -27.60
N TYR A 481 -3.64 -6.37 -26.81
CA TYR A 481 -2.82 -5.18 -26.78
C TYR A 481 -1.33 -5.57 -26.76
N ALA A 482 -0.48 -4.68 -27.23
CA ALA A 482 0.97 -4.84 -27.14
C ALA A 482 1.50 -4.16 -25.88
N VAL A 483 2.48 -4.77 -25.22
CA VAL A 483 3.19 -4.18 -24.07
C VAL A 483 4.64 -3.89 -24.42
N HIS A 484 5.15 -2.77 -23.92
CA HIS A 484 6.57 -2.45 -23.96
C HIS A 484 7.35 -3.35 -23.00
N LYS A 485 8.56 -3.74 -23.41
CA LYS A 485 9.55 -4.21 -22.44
C LYS A 485 9.97 -3.06 -21.55
N MET A 486 9.99 -3.28 -20.24
CA MET A 486 10.36 -2.28 -19.24
C MET A 486 11.70 -2.64 -18.60
N LYS A 487 12.37 -1.65 -18.01
CA LYS A 487 13.54 -1.80 -17.15
C LYS A 487 13.46 -0.85 -15.97
N TRP A 488 14.11 -1.20 -14.87
CA TRP A 488 14.24 -0.34 -13.71
C TRP A 488 15.53 0.46 -13.75
N VAL A 489 15.44 1.76 -13.42
CA VAL A 489 16.57 2.67 -13.33
C VAL A 489 16.54 3.42 -12.00
N VAL A 490 17.73 3.74 -11.48
CA VAL A 490 17.87 4.59 -10.29
C VAL A 490 17.69 6.04 -10.73
N VAL A 491 16.78 6.76 -10.06
CA VAL A 491 16.45 8.15 -10.40
C VAL A 491 16.83 9.15 -9.32
N ALA A 492 17.02 8.72 -8.07
CA ALA A 492 17.61 9.53 -7.02
C ALA A 492 18.29 8.65 -5.97
N VAL A 493 19.37 9.15 -5.37
CA VAL A 493 20.09 8.49 -4.28
C VAL A 493 20.52 9.54 -3.27
N ILE A 494 20.42 9.22 -1.99
CA ILE A 494 21.13 9.96 -0.95
C ILE A 494 21.84 8.96 -0.04
N GLU A 495 23.13 9.19 0.16
CA GLU A 495 23.96 8.44 1.11
C GLU A 495 23.96 9.14 2.47
N ALA A 496 24.21 8.39 3.54
CA ALA A 496 24.25 8.91 4.92
C ALA A 496 23.02 9.77 5.27
N ALA A 497 21.82 9.34 4.83
CA ALA A 497 20.60 10.11 5.01
C ALA A 497 20.29 10.34 6.51
N HIS A 498 20.69 9.38 7.35
CA HIS A 498 20.66 9.45 8.81
C HIS A 498 22.07 9.52 9.43
N ASP A 499 22.99 10.23 8.77
CA ASP A 499 24.38 10.37 9.20
C ASP A 499 25.07 8.99 9.32
N GLU A 500 25.54 8.61 10.51
CA GLU A 500 26.18 7.31 10.78
C GLU A 500 25.18 6.20 11.17
N PHE A 501 23.90 6.54 11.27
CA PHE A 501 22.85 5.65 11.77
C PHE A 501 22.17 4.87 10.64
N GLU A 502 21.72 3.65 10.98
CA GLU A 502 20.94 2.81 10.07
C GLU A 502 19.51 3.35 9.91
N ILE A 503 18.89 3.09 8.75
CA ILE A 503 17.52 3.52 8.45
C ILE A 503 16.59 2.32 8.60
N ASN A 504 15.73 2.36 9.61
CA ASN A 504 14.82 1.26 9.97
C ASN A 504 13.60 1.15 9.05
N HIS A 505 13.12 2.28 8.51
CA HIS A 505 11.91 2.32 7.70
C HIS A 505 11.90 3.52 6.75
N VAL A 506 11.24 3.34 5.61
CA VAL A 506 10.95 4.38 4.63
C VAL A 506 9.52 4.23 4.10
N CYS A 507 8.82 5.34 3.85
CA CYS A 507 7.52 5.31 3.19
C CYS A 507 7.27 6.59 2.38
N TRP A 508 6.36 6.49 1.42
CA TRP A 508 5.79 7.62 0.70
C TRP A 508 4.68 8.28 1.50
N ALA A 509 4.61 9.60 1.41
CA ALA A 509 3.51 10.38 1.95
C ALA A 509 3.21 11.57 1.05
N GLU A 510 1.95 11.97 0.96
CA GLU A 510 1.59 13.25 0.33
C GLU A 510 2.12 14.41 1.18
N ARG A 511 2.72 15.41 0.51
CA ARG A 511 3.23 16.64 1.08
C ARG A 511 2.08 17.57 1.43
N ARG A 512 1.99 17.98 2.71
CA ARG A 512 0.82 18.69 3.26
C ARG A 512 1.13 20.10 3.75
N ASP A 513 2.37 20.55 3.69
CA ASP A 513 2.74 21.93 4.02
C ASP A 513 2.34 22.92 2.92
N LYS A 514 2.36 24.21 3.27
CA LYS A 514 1.97 25.30 2.36
C LYS A 514 2.98 25.52 1.23
N ASP A 515 4.21 25.04 1.38
CA ASP A 515 5.31 25.25 0.44
C ASP A 515 5.41 24.12 -0.60
N LYS A 516 4.36 23.30 -0.75
CA LYS A 516 4.27 22.28 -1.80
C LYS A 516 4.37 22.92 -3.19
N ARG A 517 5.11 22.26 -4.07
CA ARG A 517 5.38 22.67 -5.46
C ARG A 517 4.21 22.37 -6.38
N ALA A 518 3.46 21.29 -6.11
CA ALA A 518 2.30 20.88 -6.89
C ALA A 518 1.23 20.24 -6.01
N GLU A 519 -0.01 20.19 -6.50
CA GLU A 519 -1.08 19.41 -5.87
C GLU A 519 -0.76 17.93 -5.92
N GLY A 520 -0.89 17.25 -4.78
CA GLY A 520 -0.54 15.84 -4.64
C GLY A 520 0.95 15.54 -4.66
N GLU A 521 1.87 16.52 -4.55
CA GLU A 521 3.31 16.25 -4.43
C GLU A 521 3.58 15.22 -3.32
N GLU A 522 4.42 14.23 -3.57
CA GLU A 522 4.85 13.27 -2.56
C GLU A 522 6.23 13.58 -1.99
N VAL A 523 6.41 13.22 -0.72
CA VAL A 523 7.67 13.24 0.03
C VAL A 523 7.99 11.83 0.50
N ILE A 524 9.27 11.61 0.79
CA ILE A 524 9.76 10.37 1.40
C ILE A 524 9.96 10.64 2.89
N ILE A 525 9.44 9.77 3.74
CA ILE A 525 9.65 9.80 5.19
C ILE A 525 10.56 8.65 5.56
N SER A 526 11.62 8.91 6.31
CA SER A 526 12.54 7.89 6.82
C SER A 526 12.72 7.99 8.33
N THR A 527 12.97 6.85 8.96
CA THR A 527 13.25 6.75 10.41
C THR A 527 14.56 6.04 10.66
N GLY A 528 15.37 6.56 11.57
CA GLY A 528 16.68 5.99 11.88
C GLY A 528 16.89 5.58 13.32
N ASP A 529 18.03 4.95 13.55
CA ASP A 529 18.50 4.48 14.85
C ASP A 529 18.69 5.59 15.89
N GLU A 530 18.88 6.82 15.44
CA GLU A 530 19.01 7.98 16.31
C GLU A 530 17.68 8.46 16.91
N GLY A 531 16.55 7.97 16.40
CA GLY A 531 15.20 8.35 16.85
C GLY A 531 14.51 9.42 16.02
N ASP A 532 15.25 10.08 15.14
CA ASP A 532 14.73 11.14 14.29
C ASP A 532 13.88 10.58 13.15
N VAL A 533 12.86 11.35 12.79
CA VAL A 533 12.09 11.15 11.56
C VAL A 533 12.48 12.25 10.57
N ARG A 534 13.01 11.88 9.41
CA ARG A 534 13.43 12.84 8.37
C ARG A 534 12.45 12.79 7.20
N ILE A 535 12.13 13.97 6.68
CA ILE A 535 11.24 14.15 5.53
C ILE A 535 12.07 14.69 4.38
N TRP A 536 11.99 14.03 3.23
CA TRP A 536 12.80 14.31 2.05
C TRP A 536 11.92 14.67 0.87
N THR A 537 12.40 15.62 0.08
CA THR A 537 11.77 16.07 -1.16
C THR A 537 12.51 15.50 -2.36
N LEU A 538 11.74 15.15 -3.39
CA LEU A 538 12.30 14.72 -4.66
C LEU A 538 12.94 15.90 -5.42
N PRO A 539 13.96 15.63 -6.24
CA PRO A 539 14.48 16.58 -7.22
C PRO A 539 13.39 17.13 -8.14
N ASP A 540 13.47 18.41 -8.52
CA ASP A 540 12.45 19.09 -9.33
C ASP A 540 12.14 18.35 -10.64
N VAL A 541 13.15 17.73 -11.26
CA VAL A 541 13.02 16.95 -12.51
C VAL A 541 12.10 15.73 -12.40
N LEU A 542 11.88 15.23 -11.19
CA LEU A 542 10.96 14.12 -10.92
C LEU A 542 9.56 14.61 -10.54
N VAL A 543 9.43 15.85 -10.06
CA VAL A 543 8.15 16.45 -9.64
C VAL A 543 7.43 17.10 -10.83
N GLU A 544 8.15 17.75 -11.74
CA GLU A 544 7.58 18.47 -12.89
C GLU A 544 6.94 17.57 -13.95
N ARG A 545 7.24 16.26 -13.92
CA ARG A 545 6.69 15.27 -14.86
C ARG A 545 5.29 14.76 -14.48
N ASP A 546 4.77 15.20 -13.34
CA ASP A 546 3.47 14.79 -12.78
C ASP A 546 2.32 15.78 -13.08
N VAL A 547 2.53 16.82 -13.90
CA VAL A 547 1.52 17.83 -14.28
C VAL A 547 0.95 17.62 -15.68
#